data_AF-A0A380S4P5-F1
#
_entry.id   AF-A0A380S4P5-F1
#
_cell.length_a   1.000
_cell.length_b   1.000
_cell.length_c   1.000
_cell.angle_alpha   90.00
_cell.angle_beta   90.00
_cell.angle_gamma   90.00
#
_symmetry.space_group_name_H-M   'P 1'
#
loop_
_entity.id
_entity.type
_entity.pdbx_description
1 polymer ?
#
loop_
_entity_poly.entity_id
_entity_poly.type
_entity_poly.pdbx_seq_one_letter_code
_entity_poly.pdbx_strand_id
1 'polypeptide(L)'
;MVLRKFSKVLMALVMVCSTLCWADCHTLDLSVMIAKDFMVVGAKGGFSPNIFYTTLSDRYGKRYVTLHRESADDPGHIMWTLYSEKNGVLDSVIVDEDHKMYKAVGLGEGGVIPPPLKQKLKRRGNVVVAPLSALDEVTWNLVELRKQAEDRPDTNDILFALEPNGSRADFLQWLRSYKPLVQAAKNAGFSFFSFGLMNDADSSYGDWAKLSKDMYDAVGLEMPSQDELKKHKRCSCTPGDALEAAPATPYSRGVYELLKSKGNPQKK
;
A
#
# COMPACT_ATOMS: atom_id res chain seq x y z
N MET A 1 -17.09 -48.75 11.78
CA MET A 1 -16.28 -47.91 12.69
C MET A 1 -14.92 -47.46 12.11
N VAL A 2 -14.63 -47.70 10.82
CA VAL A 2 -13.33 -47.38 10.19
C VAL A 2 -13.34 -46.03 9.42
N LEU A 3 -14.51 -45.57 8.96
CA LEU A 3 -14.66 -44.33 8.18
C LEU A 3 -14.45 -43.02 8.99
N ARG A 4 -14.65 -43.05 10.32
CA ARG A 4 -14.53 -41.85 11.18
C ARG A 4 -13.09 -41.46 11.55
N LYS A 5 -12.13 -42.39 11.44
CA LYS A 5 -10.71 -42.13 11.76
C LYS A 5 -9.95 -41.50 10.59
N PHE A 6 -10.27 -41.88 9.36
CA PHE A 6 -9.66 -41.30 8.15
C PHE A 6 -9.97 -39.80 7.99
N SER A 7 -11.18 -39.36 8.33
CA SER A 7 -11.58 -37.95 8.26
C SER A 7 -10.80 -37.04 9.22
N LYS A 8 -10.47 -37.53 10.43
CA LYS A 8 -9.68 -36.74 11.41
C LYS A 8 -8.21 -36.66 11.04
N VAL A 9 -7.63 -37.72 10.47
CA VAL A 9 -6.24 -37.74 9.99
C VAL A 9 -6.10 -36.84 8.76
N LEU A 10 -7.07 -36.84 7.85
CA LEU A 10 -7.08 -35.97 6.67
C LEU A 10 -7.23 -34.49 7.06
N MET A 11 -8.13 -34.15 8.00
CA MET A 11 -8.22 -32.77 8.52
C MET A 11 -6.96 -32.32 9.26
N ALA A 12 -6.33 -33.22 10.03
CA ALA A 12 -5.06 -32.92 10.69
C ALA A 12 -3.93 -32.72 9.66
N LEU A 13 -3.88 -33.52 8.59
CA LEU A 13 -2.91 -33.34 7.50
C LEU A 13 -3.14 -32.05 6.72
N VAL A 14 -4.39 -31.67 6.44
CA VAL A 14 -4.72 -30.40 5.77
C VAL A 14 -4.35 -29.20 6.65
N MET A 15 -4.59 -29.28 7.96
CA MET A 15 -4.14 -28.24 8.91
C MET A 15 -2.62 -28.19 9.08
N VAL A 16 -1.94 -29.34 9.05
CA VAL A 16 -0.48 -29.41 9.14
C VAL A 16 0.17 -28.87 7.85
N CYS A 17 -0.39 -29.19 6.67
CA CYS A 17 0.04 -28.62 5.39
C CYS A 17 -0.20 -27.11 5.30
N SER A 18 -1.32 -26.59 5.82
CA SER A 18 -1.55 -25.15 5.85
C SER A 18 -0.68 -24.42 6.87
N THR A 19 -0.27 -25.05 7.98
CA THR A 19 0.72 -24.44 8.91
C THR A 19 2.17 -24.52 8.40
N LEU A 20 2.52 -25.57 7.66
CA LEU A 20 3.87 -25.74 7.08
C LEU A 20 4.09 -24.85 5.85
N CYS A 21 3.05 -24.57 5.08
CA CYS A 21 3.14 -23.68 3.91
C CYS A 21 3.53 -22.25 4.29
N TRP A 22 3.14 -21.77 5.48
CA TRP A 22 3.58 -20.47 6.00
C TRP A 22 5.00 -20.51 6.61
N ALA A 23 5.46 -21.68 7.07
CA ALA A 23 6.78 -21.84 7.68
C ALA A 23 7.91 -21.87 6.64
N ASP A 24 7.66 -22.39 5.44
CA ASP A 24 8.66 -22.45 4.36
C ASP A 24 8.68 -21.20 3.45
N CYS A 25 7.70 -20.31 3.60
CA CYS A 25 7.65 -19.06 2.85
C CYS A 25 8.43 -17.97 3.58
N HIS A 26 9.73 -17.92 3.29
CA HIS A 26 10.64 -16.90 3.82
C HIS A 26 10.51 -15.54 3.10
N THR A 27 9.33 -15.20 2.59
CA THR A 27 9.07 -13.93 1.88
C THR A 27 8.55 -12.84 2.84
N LEU A 28 8.89 -11.59 2.54
CA LEU A 28 8.29 -10.40 3.17
C LEU A 28 6.87 -10.16 2.65
N ASP A 29 6.63 -10.44 1.37
CA ASP A 29 5.38 -10.21 0.65
C ASP A 29 4.85 -8.78 0.82
N LEU A 30 5.74 -7.80 0.65
CA LEU A 30 5.41 -6.39 0.81
C LEU A 30 4.34 -5.97 -0.21
N SER A 31 3.26 -5.37 0.26
CA SER A 31 2.13 -4.99 -0.58
C SER A 31 1.59 -3.62 -0.19
N VAL A 32 1.06 -2.90 -1.17
CA VAL A 32 0.25 -1.71 -0.96
C VAL A 32 -1.11 -1.99 -1.54
N MET A 33 -2.13 -2.01 -0.69
CA MET A 33 -3.52 -2.05 -1.12
C MET A 33 -4.01 -0.63 -1.30
N ILE A 34 -4.58 -0.34 -2.46
CA ILE A 34 -5.09 0.98 -2.81
C ILE A 34 -6.58 0.85 -3.09
N ALA A 35 -7.39 1.38 -2.18
CA ALA A 35 -8.83 1.49 -2.29
C ALA A 35 -9.23 2.95 -2.55
N LYS A 36 -10.51 3.19 -2.80
CA LYS A 36 -11.04 4.53 -3.09
C LYS A 36 -10.82 5.56 -1.97
N ASP A 37 -10.84 5.13 -0.72
CA ASP A 37 -10.87 5.99 0.47
C ASP A 37 -9.73 5.72 1.47
N PHE A 38 -8.97 4.64 1.28
CA PHE A 38 -7.79 4.35 2.08
C PHE A 38 -6.70 3.61 1.30
N MET A 39 -5.49 3.67 1.83
CA MET A 39 -4.38 2.80 1.45
C MET A 39 -3.92 2.03 2.68
N VAL A 40 -3.37 0.83 2.49
CA VAL A 40 -2.76 0.07 3.58
C VAL A 40 -1.53 -0.67 3.08
N VAL A 41 -0.49 -0.73 3.92
CA VAL A 41 0.74 -1.45 3.61
C VAL A 41 0.72 -2.78 4.35
N GLY A 42 0.85 -3.88 3.62
CA GLY A 42 0.86 -5.24 4.15
C GLY A 42 2.24 -5.88 4.05
N ALA A 43 2.61 -6.68 5.05
CA ALA A 43 3.82 -7.49 5.07
C ALA A 43 3.64 -8.68 6.01
N LYS A 44 4.20 -9.85 5.68
CA LYS A 44 4.19 -11.07 6.53
C LYS A 44 2.79 -11.46 7.05
N GLY A 45 1.74 -11.28 6.24
CA GLY A 45 0.35 -11.55 6.63
C GLY A 45 -0.28 -10.54 7.62
N GLY A 46 0.46 -9.50 8.01
CA GLY A 46 -0.02 -8.37 8.79
C GLY A 46 -0.22 -7.11 7.94
N PHE A 47 -0.88 -6.11 8.52
CA PHE A 47 -1.18 -4.83 7.88
C PHE A 47 -0.82 -3.67 8.79
N SER A 48 -0.29 -2.60 8.20
CA SER A 48 -0.20 -1.30 8.85
C SER A 48 -1.60 -0.77 9.19
N PRO A 49 -1.72 0.25 10.04
CA PRO A 49 -2.95 1.03 10.11
C PRO A 49 -3.34 1.57 8.73
N ASN A 50 -4.64 1.69 8.48
CA ASN A 50 -5.18 2.28 7.26
C ASN A 50 -4.78 3.76 7.18
N ILE A 51 -4.30 4.18 6.02
CA ILE A 51 -4.03 5.57 5.66
C ILE A 51 -5.27 6.07 4.90
N PHE A 52 -6.20 6.69 5.63
CA PHE A 52 -7.33 7.36 5.02
C PHE A 52 -6.86 8.62 4.31
N TYR A 53 -7.48 8.96 3.18
CA TYR A 53 -7.04 10.11 2.41
C TYR A 53 -8.19 10.82 1.69
N THR A 54 -7.93 12.07 1.34
CA THR A 54 -8.77 12.85 0.42
C THR A 54 -7.90 13.60 -0.58
N THR A 55 -8.50 14.22 -1.59
CA THR A 55 -7.78 15.13 -2.48
C THR A 55 -7.91 16.56 -2.01
N LEU A 56 -6.78 17.25 -1.85
CA LEU A 56 -6.72 18.67 -1.53
C LEU A 56 -6.01 19.42 -2.66
N SER A 57 -6.54 20.56 -3.06
CA SER A 57 -5.87 21.50 -3.94
C SER A 57 -5.32 22.65 -3.11
N ASP A 58 -3.99 22.79 -3.08
CA ASP A 58 -3.30 23.87 -2.38
C ASP A 58 -2.25 24.53 -3.30
N ARG A 59 -1.37 25.36 -2.73
CA ARG A 59 -0.30 26.04 -3.49
C ARG A 59 0.70 25.09 -4.16
N TYR A 60 0.72 23.81 -3.75
CA TYR A 60 1.57 22.75 -4.30
C TYR A 60 0.82 21.86 -5.30
N GLY A 61 -0.41 22.24 -5.67
CA GLY A 61 -1.25 21.52 -6.63
C GLY A 61 -2.27 20.59 -5.96
N LYS A 62 -2.87 19.72 -6.76
CA LYS A 62 -3.82 18.71 -6.29
C LYS A 62 -3.07 17.49 -5.78
N ARG A 63 -3.23 17.15 -4.49
CA ARG A 63 -2.51 16.07 -3.82
C ARG A 63 -3.44 15.17 -3.01
N TYR A 64 -3.06 13.91 -2.84
CA TYR A 64 -3.68 13.01 -1.87
C TYR A 64 -3.13 13.31 -0.49
N VAL A 65 -3.97 13.73 0.45
CA VAL A 65 -3.54 14.10 1.81
C VAL A 65 -4.11 13.13 2.84
N THR A 66 -3.30 12.75 3.81
CA THR A 66 -3.70 11.84 4.89
C THR A 66 -4.73 12.50 5.79
N LEU A 67 -5.73 11.71 6.20
CA LEU A 67 -6.72 12.04 7.21
C LEU A 67 -6.50 11.23 8.49
N HIS A 68 -6.57 11.92 9.63
CA HIS A 68 -6.78 11.29 10.92
C HIS A 68 -8.28 11.07 11.12
N ARG A 69 -8.66 9.85 11.48
CA ARG A 69 -10.05 9.49 11.83
C ARG A 69 -10.06 8.83 13.20
N GLU A 70 -10.98 9.25 14.05
CA GLU A 70 -11.21 8.62 15.35
C GLU A 70 -12.17 7.43 15.25
N SER A 71 -13.02 7.39 14.21
CA SER A 71 -13.99 6.33 13.96
C SER A 71 -14.34 6.17 12.48
N ALA A 72 -15.15 5.15 12.15
CA ALA A 72 -15.61 4.89 10.79
C ALA A 72 -16.63 5.93 10.27
N ASP A 73 -17.25 6.71 11.16
CA ASP A 73 -18.20 7.77 10.80
C ASP A 73 -17.58 9.17 10.87
N ASP A 74 -16.34 9.27 11.38
CA ASP A 74 -15.59 10.54 11.43
C ASP A 74 -15.18 10.95 10.00
N PRO A 75 -15.57 12.15 9.51
CA PRO A 75 -15.14 12.65 8.20
C PRO A 75 -13.61 12.84 8.09
N GLY A 76 -12.93 12.92 9.23
CA GLY A 76 -11.49 12.99 9.35
C GLY A 76 -10.92 14.41 9.35
N HIS A 77 -9.73 14.54 9.89
CA HIS A 77 -8.98 15.79 9.98
C HIS A 77 -7.66 15.66 9.22
N ILE A 78 -7.29 16.69 8.45
CA ILE A 78 -6.03 16.70 7.70
C ILE A 78 -4.85 16.52 8.65
N MET A 79 -3.97 15.57 8.30
CA MET A 79 -2.68 15.40 8.94
C MET A 79 -1.65 16.34 8.33
N TRP A 80 -0.79 16.90 9.16
CA TRP A 80 0.28 17.81 8.79
C TRP A 80 1.64 17.22 9.14
N THR A 81 2.63 17.53 8.31
CA THR A 81 4.02 17.12 8.50
C THR A 81 4.98 18.26 8.15
N LEU A 82 6.28 17.99 8.28
CA LEU A 82 7.36 18.89 7.88
C LEU A 82 7.93 18.45 6.54
N TYR A 83 8.12 19.43 5.66
CA TYR A 83 8.74 19.22 4.36
C TYR A 83 9.94 20.14 4.16
N SER A 84 10.94 19.66 3.42
CA SER A 84 11.86 20.55 2.70
C SER A 84 11.13 21.18 1.52
N GLU A 85 11.36 22.47 1.27
CA GLU A 85 10.85 23.19 0.10
C GLU A 85 12.00 23.60 -0.82
N LYS A 86 11.86 23.28 -2.11
CA LYS A 86 12.84 23.65 -3.15
C LYS A 86 12.10 24.28 -4.33
N ASN A 87 12.48 25.50 -4.69
CA ASN A 87 11.87 26.25 -5.80
C ASN A 87 10.33 26.37 -5.70
N GLY A 88 9.80 26.52 -4.48
CA GLY A 88 8.36 26.64 -4.23
C GLY A 88 7.57 25.32 -4.31
N VAL A 89 8.25 24.18 -4.38
CA VAL A 89 7.65 22.84 -4.41
C VAL A 89 8.11 22.04 -3.18
N LEU A 90 7.20 21.23 -2.63
CA LEU A 90 7.54 20.27 -1.59
C LEU A 90 8.48 19.21 -2.17
N ASP A 91 9.63 19.03 -1.54
CA ASP A 91 10.71 18.18 -2.06
C ASP A 91 10.75 16.84 -1.31
N SER A 92 10.91 16.84 0.01
CA SER A 92 10.94 15.62 0.80
C SER A 92 10.35 15.80 2.19
N VAL A 93 9.76 14.74 2.74
CA VAL A 93 9.34 14.72 4.14
C VAL A 93 10.57 14.70 5.04
N ILE A 94 10.56 15.54 6.07
CA ILE A 94 11.62 15.59 7.06
C ILE A 94 11.34 14.55 8.15
N VAL A 95 12.29 13.65 8.34
CA VAL A 95 12.32 12.67 9.42
C VAL A 95 13.38 13.04 10.47
N ASP A 96 13.23 12.54 11.69
CA ASP A 96 14.25 12.66 12.73
C ASP A 96 15.38 11.61 12.57
N GLU A 97 16.28 11.56 13.54
CA GLU A 97 17.44 10.64 13.56
C GLU A 97 17.02 9.16 13.65
N ASP A 98 15.84 8.89 14.22
CA ASP A 98 15.23 7.55 14.29
C ASP A 98 14.41 7.23 13.03
N HIS A 99 14.53 8.05 11.98
CA HIS A 99 13.72 7.97 10.76
C HIS A 99 12.22 8.18 10.99
N LYS A 100 11.80 8.79 12.11
CA LYS A 100 10.37 9.04 12.36
C LYS A 100 9.92 10.34 11.72
N MET A 101 8.78 10.25 11.05
CA MET A 101 8.09 11.40 10.50
C MET A 101 7.34 12.15 11.61
N TYR A 102 7.51 13.48 11.65
CA TYR A 102 6.63 14.32 12.45
C TYR A 102 5.21 14.31 11.88
N LYS A 103 4.22 13.91 12.68
CA LYS A 103 2.81 13.89 12.27
C LYS A 103 1.97 14.60 13.32
N ALA A 104 1.11 15.50 12.89
CA ALA A 104 0.19 16.20 13.78
C ALA A 104 -1.16 16.44 13.12
N VAL A 105 -2.23 16.26 13.89
CA VAL A 105 -3.60 16.55 13.44
C VAL A 105 -3.76 18.07 13.33
N GLY A 106 -4.34 18.52 12.22
CA GLY A 106 -4.67 19.92 12.01
C GLY A 106 -5.78 20.41 12.95
N LEU A 107 -5.82 21.71 13.15
CA LEU A 107 -6.82 22.39 13.99
C LEU A 107 -7.99 22.89 13.12
N GLY A 108 -9.10 23.24 13.79
CA GLY A 108 -10.30 23.74 13.14
C GLY A 108 -11.07 22.67 12.36
N GLU A 109 -12.15 23.08 11.70
CA GLU A 109 -13.01 22.18 10.91
C GLU A 109 -12.19 21.45 9.83
N GLY A 110 -12.29 20.11 9.82
CA GLY A 110 -11.55 19.25 8.88
C GLY A 110 -10.02 19.29 9.03
N GLY A 111 -9.49 19.94 10.07
CA GLY A 111 -8.05 20.05 10.30
C GLY A 111 -7.33 20.97 9.32
N VAL A 112 -8.01 21.93 8.69
CA VAL A 112 -7.42 22.83 7.68
C VAL A 112 -6.41 23.84 8.23
N ILE A 113 -6.37 24.03 9.54
CA ILE A 113 -5.43 24.96 10.18
C ILE A 113 -4.17 24.17 10.58
N PRO A 114 -2.97 24.53 10.09
CA PRO A 114 -1.75 23.84 10.46
C PRO A 114 -1.47 23.94 11.97
N PRO A 115 -0.94 22.89 12.60
CA PRO A 115 -0.52 22.95 13.99
C PRO A 115 0.66 23.93 14.14
N PRO A 116 0.80 24.59 15.30
CA PRO A 116 1.88 25.54 15.53
C PRO A 116 3.25 24.84 15.46
N LEU A 117 4.11 25.30 14.56
CA LEU A 117 5.46 24.77 14.41
C LEU A 117 6.30 25.10 15.66
N LYS A 118 6.87 24.08 16.32
CA LYS A 118 7.78 24.29 17.46
C LYS A 118 8.96 25.17 17.03
N GLN A 119 9.35 26.15 17.87
CA GLN A 119 10.40 27.13 17.57
C GLN A 119 11.73 26.52 17.10
N LYS A 120 12.12 25.34 17.62
CA LYS A 120 13.35 24.65 17.21
C LYS A 120 13.32 24.16 15.75
N LEU A 121 12.13 23.84 15.23
CA LEU A 121 11.95 23.37 13.85
C LEU A 121 11.98 24.52 12.84
N LYS A 122 11.58 25.73 13.25
CA LYS A 122 11.64 26.96 12.42
C LYS A 122 13.06 27.37 12.01
N ARG A 123 14.09 26.89 12.73
CA ARG A 123 15.50 27.29 12.53
C ARG A 123 16.26 26.41 11.55
N ARG A 124 15.69 25.28 11.10
CA ARG A 124 16.23 24.50 9.99
C ARG A 124 15.70 25.16 8.70
N GLY A 125 16.58 25.69 7.85
CA GLY A 125 16.19 26.46 6.65
C GLY A 125 15.30 25.68 5.67
N ASN A 126 14.51 26.40 4.86
CA ASN A 126 13.53 25.90 3.88
C ASN A 126 12.58 24.79 4.41
N VAL A 127 12.26 24.79 5.70
CA VAL A 127 11.28 23.88 6.28
C VAL A 127 9.90 24.52 6.27
N VAL A 128 8.90 23.80 5.75
CA VAL A 128 7.50 24.23 5.73
C VAL A 128 6.61 23.20 6.41
N VAL A 129 5.51 23.68 7.00
CA VAL A 129 4.41 22.83 7.48
C VAL A 129 3.39 22.73 6.38
N ALA A 130 3.12 21.52 5.90
CA ALA A 130 2.15 21.29 4.83
C ALA A 130 1.32 20.01 5.11
N PRO A 131 0.15 19.87 4.48
CA PRO A 131 -0.63 18.64 4.56
C PRO A 131 0.22 17.44 4.13
N LEU A 132 0.22 16.41 4.99
CA LEU A 132 0.94 15.16 4.77
C LEU A 132 0.36 14.45 3.56
N SER A 133 1.19 14.19 2.56
CA SER A 133 0.83 13.35 1.43
C SER A 133 0.58 11.91 1.88
N ALA A 134 -0.55 11.34 1.51
CA ALA A 134 -0.83 9.92 1.74
C ALA A 134 0.19 9.03 1.03
N LEU A 135 0.70 9.47 -0.13
CA LEU A 135 1.71 8.71 -0.89
C LEU A 135 3.07 8.72 -0.19
N ASP A 136 3.42 9.81 0.50
CA ASP A 136 4.67 9.88 1.28
C ASP A 136 4.56 9.01 2.53
N GLU A 137 3.40 8.97 3.18
CA GLU A 137 3.16 8.09 4.33
C GLU A 137 3.20 6.61 3.95
N VAL A 138 2.62 6.23 2.80
CA VAL A 138 2.75 4.87 2.26
C VAL A 138 4.23 4.54 2.00
N THR A 139 4.95 5.44 1.34
CA THR A 139 6.38 5.23 1.03
C THR A 139 7.21 5.06 2.30
N TRP A 140 6.95 5.87 3.32
CA TRP A 140 7.60 5.77 4.62
C TRP A 140 7.31 4.41 5.29
N ASN A 141 6.04 3.97 5.31
CA ASN A 141 5.67 2.65 5.84
C ASN A 141 6.36 1.49 5.10
N LEU A 142 6.46 1.58 3.76
CA LEU A 142 7.18 0.60 2.95
C LEU A 142 8.65 0.49 3.37
N VAL A 143 9.32 1.63 3.53
CA VAL A 143 10.73 1.68 3.94
C VAL A 143 10.93 1.10 5.33
N GLU A 144 10.05 1.43 6.28
CA GLU A 144 10.14 0.91 7.65
C GLU A 144 9.93 -0.61 7.71
N LEU A 145 8.96 -1.15 6.98
CA LEU A 145 8.73 -2.59 6.91
C LEU A 145 9.89 -3.33 6.25
N ARG A 146 10.52 -2.73 5.22
CA ARG A 146 11.72 -3.29 4.57
C ARG A 146 12.88 -3.40 5.55
N LYS A 147 13.16 -2.35 6.34
CA LYS A 147 14.26 -2.36 7.34
C LYS A 147 14.10 -3.44 8.40
N GLN A 148 12.85 -3.78 8.76
CA GLN A 148 12.55 -4.84 9.73
C GLN A 148 12.71 -6.26 9.15
N ALA A 149 13.09 -6.37 7.88
CA ALA A 149 13.13 -7.63 7.15
C ALA A 149 14.30 -7.68 6.14
N GLU A 150 15.38 -6.96 6.39
CA GLU A 150 16.55 -6.88 5.48
C GLU A 150 17.16 -8.24 5.12
N ASP A 151 16.92 -9.27 5.94
CA ASP A 151 17.32 -10.65 5.71
C ASP A 151 16.53 -11.35 4.59
N ARG A 152 15.43 -10.76 4.10
CA ARG A 152 14.50 -11.40 3.18
C ARG A 152 14.84 -11.12 1.71
N PRO A 153 14.74 -12.14 0.83
CA PRO A 153 15.17 -12.03 -0.56
C PRO A 153 14.29 -11.11 -1.42
N ASP A 154 13.03 -10.90 -1.04
CA ASP A 154 12.01 -10.11 -1.75
C ASP A 154 11.80 -8.71 -1.14
N THR A 155 12.74 -8.23 -0.34
CA THR A 155 12.67 -6.92 0.36
C THR A 155 12.46 -5.72 -0.55
N ASN A 156 12.83 -5.83 -1.82
CA ASN A 156 12.72 -4.76 -2.81
C ASN A 156 11.53 -4.93 -3.77
N ASP A 157 10.66 -5.92 -3.50
CA ASP A 157 9.52 -6.27 -4.34
C ASP A 157 8.22 -5.71 -3.74
N ILE A 158 7.45 -4.97 -4.53
CA ILE A 158 6.15 -4.44 -4.11
C ILE A 158 5.03 -5.01 -4.99
N LEU A 159 3.94 -5.42 -4.36
CA LEU A 159 2.66 -5.68 -5.01
C LEU A 159 1.70 -4.53 -4.73
N PHE A 160 1.27 -3.84 -5.78
CA PHE A 160 0.13 -2.94 -5.71
C PHE A 160 -1.15 -3.73 -5.94
N ALA A 161 -1.95 -3.91 -4.88
CA ALA A 161 -3.27 -4.52 -4.97
C ALA A 161 -4.31 -3.41 -5.11
N LEU A 162 -4.94 -3.33 -6.27
CA LEU A 162 -5.78 -2.19 -6.67
C LEU A 162 -7.25 -2.56 -6.59
N GLU A 163 -8.07 -1.72 -5.96
CA GLU A 163 -9.51 -1.82 -6.08
C GLU A 163 -9.95 -1.36 -7.49
N PRO A 164 -10.55 -2.24 -8.31
CA PRO A 164 -11.11 -1.82 -9.58
C PRO A 164 -12.32 -0.89 -9.35
N ASN A 165 -12.38 0.22 -10.08
CA ASN A 165 -13.48 1.18 -9.99
C ASN A 165 -13.77 1.80 -11.37
N GLY A 166 -15.05 1.91 -11.72
CA GLY A 166 -15.52 2.54 -12.95
C GLY A 166 -15.16 1.77 -14.23
N SER A 167 -15.07 2.49 -15.35
CA SER A 167 -14.62 1.90 -16.61
C SER A 167 -13.10 1.64 -16.60
N ARG A 168 -12.59 0.85 -17.56
CA ARG A 168 -11.13 0.68 -17.75
C ARG A 168 -10.41 2.03 -17.91
N ALA A 169 -11.01 2.98 -18.62
CA ALA A 169 -10.42 4.30 -18.83
C ALA A 169 -10.33 5.09 -17.51
N ASP A 170 -11.39 5.06 -16.71
CA ASP A 170 -11.42 5.73 -15.40
C ASP A 170 -10.43 5.10 -14.42
N PHE A 171 -10.37 3.77 -14.39
CA PHE A 171 -9.42 3.01 -13.59
C PHE A 171 -7.97 3.35 -13.95
N LEU A 172 -7.62 3.34 -15.25
CA LEU A 172 -6.26 3.68 -15.68
C LEU A 172 -5.94 5.15 -15.40
N GLN A 173 -6.91 6.06 -15.54
CA GLN A 173 -6.73 7.47 -15.18
C GLN A 173 -6.51 7.65 -13.67
N TRP A 174 -7.24 6.90 -12.85
CA TRP A 174 -7.03 6.85 -11.41
C TRP A 174 -5.65 6.27 -11.07
N LEU A 175 -5.24 5.16 -11.68
CA LEU A 175 -3.93 4.55 -11.46
C LEU A 175 -2.77 5.50 -11.85
N ARG A 176 -2.90 6.28 -12.93
CA ARG A 176 -1.91 7.31 -13.31
C ARG A 176 -1.63 8.31 -12.20
N SER A 177 -2.63 8.62 -11.37
CA SER A 177 -2.47 9.56 -10.25
C SER A 177 -1.51 9.04 -9.16
N TYR A 178 -1.23 7.72 -9.13
CA TYR A 178 -0.29 7.07 -8.22
C TYR A 178 1.13 6.96 -8.76
N LYS A 179 1.41 7.48 -9.97
CA LYS A 179 2.77 7.58 -10.49
C LYS A 179 3.78 8.18 -9.49
N PRO A 180 3.45 9.23 -8.69
CA PRO A 180 4.37 9.74 -7.68
C PRO A 180 4.73 8.71 -6.59
N LEU A 181 3.80 7.85 -6.19
CA LEU A 181 4.06 6.77 -5.21
C LEU A 181 5.06 5.76 -5.76
N VAL A 182 4.87 5.34 -7.02
CA VAL A 182 5.81 4.42 -7.68
C VAL A 182 7.19 5.06 -7.80
N GLN A 183 7.27 6.34 -8.16
CA GLN A 183 8.56 7.04 -8.24
C GLN A 183 9.23 7.19 -6.88
N ALA A 184 8.48 7.49 -5.82
CA ALA A 184 8.98 7.59 -4.46
C ALA A 184 9.51 6.23 -3.96
N ALA A 185 8.79 5.14 -4.22
CA ALA A 185 9.26 3.80 -3.93
C ALA A 185 10.55 3.44 -4.70
N LYS A 186 10.63 3.76 -6.00
CA LYS A 186 11.87 3.57 -6.77
C LYS A 186 13.04 4.33 -6.17
N ASN A 187 12.84 5.60 -5.82
CA ASN A 187 13.88 6.43 -5.19
C ASN A 187 14.30 5.88 -3.81
N ALA A 188 13.39 5.20 -3.11
CA ALA A 188 13.69 4.51 -1.86
C ALA A 188 14.40 3.16 -2.05
N GLY A 189 14.62 2.70 -3.29
CA GLY A 189 15.38 1.50 -3.62
C GLY A 189 14.54 0.25 -3.90
N PHE A 190 13.22 0.37 -4.04
CA PHE A 190 12.40 -0.74 -4.52
C PHE A 190 12.62 -0.94 -6.02
N SER A 191 12.88 -2.19 -6.42
CA SER A 191 13.35 -2.53 -7.77
C SER A 191 12.32 -3.30 -8.60
N PHE A 192 11.41 -4.03 -7.95
CA PHE A 192 10.41 -4.84 -8.62
C PHE A 192 9.00 -4.43 -8.20
N PHE A 193 8.11 -4.29 -9.18
CA PHE A 193 6.73 -3.86 -8.99
C PHE A 193 5.80 -4.81 -9.71
N SER A 194 4.72 -5.20 -9.05
CA SER A 194 3.65 -6.04 -9.58
C SER A 194 2.28 -5.44 -9.24
N PHE A 195 1.23 -5.84 -9.96
CA PHE A 195 -0.09 -5.19 -9.89
C PHE A 195 -1.22 -6.21 -9.83
N GLY A 196 -1.80 -6.44 -8.65
CA GLY A 196 -2.99 -7.26 -8.45
C GLY A 196 -4.28 -6.44 -8.46
N LEU A 197 -5.43 -7.09 -8.67
CA LEU A 197 -6.74 -6.46 -8.49
C LEU A 197 -7.43 -7.08 -7.26
N MET A 198 -8.07 -6.28 -6.41
CA MET A 198 -8.63 -6.73 -5.12
C MET A 198 -9.97 -7.47 -5.22
N ASN A 199 -10.51 -7.61 -6.42
CA ASN A 199 -11.70 -8.40 -6.73
C ASN A 199 -11.47 -9.05 -8.10
N ASP A 200 -12.30 -10.05 -8.43
CA ASP A 200 -12.35 -10.59 -9.79
C ASP A 200 -12.72 -9.42 -10.72
N ALA A 201 -11.75 -8.94 -11.51
CA ALA A 201 -12.12 -7.99 -12.53
C ALA A 201 -12.99 -8.73 -13.51
N ASP A 202 -14.20 -8.24 -13.68
CA ASP A 202 -15.08 -8.77 -14.69
C ASP A 202 -14.44 -8.54 -16.07
N SER A 203 -14.87 -9.34 -17.04
CA SER A 203 -14.63 -9.23 -18.47
C SER A 203 -14.73 -7.79 -19.02
N SER A 204 -15.38 -6.87 -18.30
CA SER A 204 -15.50 -5.44 -18.59
C SER A 204 -14.16 -4.69 -18.69
N TYR A 205 -13.08 -5.18 -18.07
CA TYR A 205 -11.74 -4.60 -18.23
C TYR A 205 -11.01 -5.13 -19.48
N GLY A 206 -11.60 -6.09 -20.19
CA GLY A 206 -11.09 -6.68 -21.42
C GLY A 206 -9.94 -7.66 -21.18
N ASP A 207 -9.10 -7.81 -22.20
CA ASP A 207 -7.96 -8.73 -22.16
C ASP A 207 -6.97 -8.40 -21.02
N TRP A 208 -6.65 -9.42 -20.22
CA TRP A 208 -5.81 -9.32 -19.02
C TRP A 208 -4.35 -8.99 -19.31
N ALA A 209 -3.79 -9.53 -20.40
CA ALA A 209 -2.42 -9.22 -20.79
C ALA A 209 -2.31 -7.74 -21.20
N LYS A 210 -3.28 -7.25 -21.97
CA LYS A 210 -3.38 -5.84 -22.33
C LYS A 210 -3.62 -4.94 -21.12
N LEU A 211 -4.49 -5.33 -20.19
CA LEU A 211 -4.74 -4.58 -18.97
C LEU A 211 -3.47 -4.48 -18.12
N SER A 212 -2.74 -5.58 -17.96
CA SER A 212 -1.49 -5.62 -17.22
C SER A 212 -0.50 -4.61 -17.80
N LYS A 213 -0.25 -4.66 -19.12
CA LYS A 213 0.62 -3.70 -19.79
C LYS A 213 0.17 -2.25 -19.58
N ASP A 214 -1.12 -1.97 -19.75
CA ASP A 214 -1.65 -0.62 -19.54
C ASP A 214 -1.47 -0.12 -18.10
N MET A 215 -1.51 -1.01 -17.09
CA MET A 215 -1.25 -0.65 -15.70
C MET A 215 0.21 -0.24 -15.47
N TYR A 216 1.17 -0.98 -16.02
CA TYR A 216 2.59 -0.59 -15.99
C TYR A 216 2.80 0.75 -16.72
N ASP A 217 2.26 0.89 -17.93
CA ASP A 217 2.35 2.11 -18.73
C ASP A 217 1.74 3.32 -17.99
N ALA A 218 0.62 3.13 -17.29
CA ALA A 218 -0.07 4.19 -16.54
C ALA A 218 0.81 4.83 -15.45
N VAL A 219 1.67 4.05 -14.80
CA VAL A 219 2.59 4.56 -13.77
C VAL A 219 4.01 4.80 -14.29
N GLY A 220 4.23 4.66 -15.61
CA GLY A 220 5.53 4.88 -16.23
C GLY A 220 6.56 3.79 -15.88
N LEU A 221 6.11 2.55 -15.74
CA LEU A 221 6.95 1.38 -15.61
C LEU A 221 6.96 0.59 -16.92
N GLU A 222 8.04 -0.14 -17.16
CA GLU A 222 8.09 -1.17 -18.19
C GLU A 222 7.57 -2.48 -17.61
N MET A 223 6.76 -3.21 -18.37
CA MET A 223 6.26 -4.52 -17.95
C MET A 223 7.43 -5.54 -17.91
N PRO A 224 7.68 -6.22 -16.78
CA PRO A 224 8.73 -7.22 -16.69
C PRO A 224 8.52 -8.38 -17.66
N SER A 225 9.61 -9.00 -18.09
CA SER A 225 9.55 -10.22 -18.89
C SER A 225 8.95 -11.38 -18.08
N GLN A 226 8.47 -12.43 -18.76
CA GLN A 226 7.96 -13.62 -18.08
C GLN A 226 9.01 -14.31 -17.20
N ASP A 227 10.28 -14.29 -17.61
CA ASP A 227 11.35 -14.88 -16.81
C ASP A 227 11.69 -14.02 -15.60
N GLU A 228 11.56 -12.69 -15.69
CA GLU A 228 11.68 -11.81 -14.53
C GLU A 228 10.53 -12.06 -13.55
N LEU A 229 9.29 -12.15 -14.03
CA LEU A 229 8.12 -12.47 -13.20
C LEU A 229 8.30 -13.78 -12.42
N LYS A 230 8.91 -14.80 -13.01
CA LYS A 230 9.18 -16.09 -12.34
C LYS A 230 10.17 -15.97 -11.18
N LYS A 231 11.15 -15.06 -11.25
CA LYS A 231 12.14 -14.84 -10.17
C LYS A 231 11.49 -14.23 -8.93
N HIS A 232 10.44 -13.45 -9.14
CA HIS A 232 9.71 -12.72 -8.09
C HIS A 232 8.38 -13.39 -7.73
N LYS A 233 8.26 -14.72 -7.96
CA LYS A 233 7.04 -15.47 -7.64
C LYS A 233 6.80 -15.44 -6.13
N ARG A 234 5.66 -14.87 -5.76
CA ARG A 234 5.22 -14.81 -4.36
C ARG A 234 4.68 -16.14 -3.88
N CYS A 235 4.81 -16.35 -2.58
CA CYS A 235 4.22 -17.51 -1.92
C CYS A 235 2.70 -17.41 -1.90
N SER A 236 2.01 -18.48 -2.34
CA SER A 236 0.56 -18.59 -2.21
C SER A 236 0.18 -19.87 -1.47
N CYS A 237 -0.68 -19.70 -0.47
CA CYS A 237 -1.27 -20.80 0.30
C CYS A 237 -2.61 -21.27 -0.29
N THR A 238 -3.03 -20.77 -1.44
CA THR A 238 -4.27 -21.20 -2.10
C THR A 238 -4.02 -22.50 -2.86
N PRO A 239 -4.72 -23.61 -2.57
CA PRO A 239 -4.57 -24.85 -3.34
C PRO A 239 -5.06 -24.65 -4.77
N GLY A 240 -4.19 -24.89 -5.76
CA GLY A 240 -4.50 -24.83 -7.19
C GLY A 240 -3.65 -23.81 -7.95
N ASP A 241 -3.26 -24.15 -9.17
CA ASP A 241 -2.37 -23.42 -10.10
C ASP A 241 -2.87 -22.01 -10.53
N ALA A 242 -3.82 -21.42 -9.80
CA ALA A 242 -4.44 -20.14 -10.12
C ALA A 242 -3.51 -18.91 -9.98
N LEU A 243 -2.27 -19.10 -9.50
CA LEU A 243 -1.24 -18.05 -9.47
C LEU A 243 -0.12 -18.22 -10.50
N GLU A 244 -0.17 -19.23 -11.38
CA GLU A 244 0.96 -19.52 -12.26
C GLU A 244 1.09 -18.60 -13.49
N ALA A 245 0.18 -17.65 -13.73
CA ALA A 245 0.28 -16.84 -14.95
C ALA A 245 -0.45 -15.48 -14.89
N ALA A 246 -0.13 -14.58 -13.95
CA ALA A 246 -0.31 -13.15 -14.18
C ALA A 246 0.34 -12.30 -13.07
N PRO A 247 0.96 -11.14 -13.39
CA PRO A 247 1.27 -10.12 -12.40
C PRO A 247 0.01 -9.53 -11.73
N ALA A 248 -1.18 -9.84 -12.26
CA ALA A 248 -2.50 -9.40 -11.80
C ALA A 248 -3.37 -10.55 -11.31
N THR A 249 -3.03 -11.11 -10.16
CA THR A 249 -3.89 -12.11 -9.50
C THR A 249 -4.96 -11.41 -8.64
N PRO A 250 -6.21 -11.88 -8.64
CA PRO A 250 -7.24 -11.41 -7.73
C PRO A 250 -6.81 -11.59 -6.26
N TYR A 251 -6.87 -10.51 -5.47
CA TYR A 251 -6.79 -10.59 -4.02
C TYR A 251 -8.17 -10.95 -3.46
N SER A 252 -8.25 -11.77 -2.42
CA SER A 252 -9.55 -12.30 -1.97
C SER A 252 -10.45 -11.20 -1.39
N ARG A 253 -11.73 -11.18 -1.83
CA ARG A 253 -12.78 -10.27 -1.35
C ARG A 253 -12.93 -10.26 0.18
N GLY A 254 -12.69 -11.39 0.84
CA GLY A 254 -12.77 -11.51 2.31
C GLY A 254 -11.74 -10.66 3.06
N VAL A 255 -10.52 -10.50 2.53
CA VAL A 255 -9.52 -9.64 3.15
C VAL A 255 -9.87 -8.16 2.96
N TYR A 256 -10.44 -7.80 1.80
CA TYR A 256 -10.87 -6.44 1.53
C TYR A 256 -11.96 -5.95 2.51
N GLU A 257 -12.99 -6.76 2.76
CA GLU A 257 -14.04 -6.41 3.73
C GLU A 257 -13.52 -6.30 5.17
N LEU A 258 -12.55 -7.14 5.54
CA LEU A 258 -11.91 -7.06 6.86
C LEU A 258 -11.15 -5.74 7.04
N LEU A 259 -10.45 -5.26 6.01
CA LEU A 259 -9.69 -4.01 6.04
C LEU A 259 -10.59 -2.78 6.11
N LYS A 260 -11.74 -2.79 5.41
CA LYS A 260 -12.77 -1.75 5.56
C LYS A 260 -13.29 -1.63 7.00
N SER A 261 -13.50 -2.77 7.65
CA SER A 261 -14.08 -2.81 9.01
C SER A 261 -13.12 -2.34 10.11
N LYS A 262 -11.81 -2.36 9.86
CA LYS A 262 -10.79 -1.96 10.85
C LYS A 262 -10.48 -0.46 10.76
N GLY A 263 -11.33 0.35 11.39
CA GLY A 263 -10.95 1.68 11.88
C GLY A 263 -9.96 1.55 13.04
N ASN A 264 -8.71 1.92 12.80
CA ASN A 264 -7.55 2.03 13.69
C ASN A 264 -7.60 1.31 15.08
N PRO A 265 -6.80 0.24 15.32
CA PRO A 265 -6.64 -0.39 16.63
C PRO A 265 -5.65 0.35 17.56
N GLN A 266 -5.68 1.69 17.65
CA GLN A 266 -4.92 2.45 18.64
C GLN A 266 -5.72 2.73 19.93
N LYS A 267 -6.33 1.67 20.48
CA LYS A 267 -6.68 1.59 21.89
C LYS A 267 -6.46 0.16 22.38
N LYS A 268 -5.29 -0.07 22.96
CA LYS A 268 -5.10 -0.85 24.18
C LYS A 268 -3.76 -0.47 24.81
#